data_AF-A0A653E9P2-F1
#
_entry.id   AF-A0A653E9P2-F1
#
_cell.length_a   1.000
_cell.length_b   1.000
_cell.length_c   1.000
_cell.angle_alpha   90.00
_cell.angle_beta   90.00
_cell.angle_gamma   90.00
#
_symmetry.space_group_name_H-M   'P 1'
#
loop_
_entity.id
_entity.type
_entity.pdbx_description
1 polymer ?
#
loop_
_entity_poly.entity_id
_entity_poly.type
_entity_poly.pdbx_seq_one_letter_code
_entity_poly.pdbx_strand_id
1 'polypeptide(L)'
;MNTVNPQHPHAASDYRTAMQAAAFAYLERHQAEHLADEQTLFTRAVQHLQLVLDVPQYLAENLVAMAYGELRSADCRLYLDISTSTGRTAIITDPASGLTFAVPVALIVKHLIETPARRTLRQVS
;
A
#
# COMPACT_ATOMS: atom_id res chain seq x y z
N MET A 1 -4.11 28.51 -34.93
CA MET A 1 -4.81 28.32 -33.64
C MET A 1 -5.02 26.83 -33.45
N ASN A 2 -4.11 26.15 -32.74
CA ASN A 2 -4.29 24.74 -32.38
C ASN A 2 -4.48 24.69 -30.86
N THR A 3 -5.71 24.41 -30.45
CA THR A 3 -6.10 24.29 -29.05
C THR A 3 -5.51 23.02 -28.47
N VAL A 4 -4.61 23.21 -27.50
CA VAL A 4 -4.11 22.17 -26.59
C VAL A 4 -5.32 21.52 -25.90
N ASN A 5 -5.46 20.21 -26.02
CA ASN A 5 -6.48 19.44 -25.30
C ASN A 5 -5.91 19.01 -23.93
N PRO A 6 -6.45 19.47 -22.78
CA PRO A 6 -5.96 19.10 -21.46
C PRO A 6 -6.97 18.22 -20.73
N GLN A 7 -6.91 16.89 -20.87
CA GLN A 7 -7.83 15.93 -20.21
C GLN A 7 -7.34 14.49 -20.52
N HIS A 8 -6.89 13.63 -19.58
CA HIS A 8 -7.66 13.01 -18.49
C HIS A 8 -6.76 12.52 -17.30
N PRO A 9 -6.50 13.35 -16.27
CA PRO A 9 -5.93 12.86 -15.01
C PRO A 9 -6.90 11.95 -14.22
N HIS A 10 -8.21 12.12 -14.41
CA HIS A 10 -9.25 11.33 -13.74
C HIS A 10 -9.27 9.86 -14.18
N ALA A 11 -9.19 9.57 -15.49
CA ALA A 11 -9.21 8.19 -15.99
C ALA A 11 -8.02 7.35 -15.48
N ALA A 12 -6.83 7.97 -15.34
CA ALA A 12 -5.66 7.31 -14.76
C ALA A 12 -5.83 7.05 -13.26
N SER A 13 -6.45 7.98 -12.53
CA SER A 13 -6.80 7.80 -11.12
C SER A 13 -7.85 6.70 -10.92
N ASP A 14 -8.87 6.67 -11.77
CA ASP A 14 -9.95 5.67 -11.72
C ASP A 14 -9.41 4.28 -12.04
N TYR A 15 -8.53 4.17 -13.05
CA TYR A 15 -7.84 2.92 -13.36
C TYR A 15 -6.99 2.43 -12.19
N ARG A 16 -6.16 3.29 -11.59
CA ARG A 16 -5.35 2.91 -10.41
C ARG A 16 -6.23 2.45 -9.25
N THR A 17 -7.31 3.17 -8.98
CA THR A 17 -8.25 2.84 -7.91
C THR A 17 -8.90 1.47 -8.16
N ALA A 18 -9.36 1.21 -9.38
CA ALA A 18 -9.96 -0.07 -9.75
C ALA A 18 -8.98 -1.24 -9.63
N MET A 19 -7.73 -1.06 -10.09
CA MET A 19 -6.71 -2.10 -10.02
C MET A 19 -6.23 -2.36 -8.59
N GLN A 20 -6.18 -1.33 -7.73
CA GLN A 20 -5.91 -1.49 -6.30
C GLN A 20 -7.03 -2.27 -5.61
N ALA A 21 -8.30 -1.95 -5.92
CA ALA A 21 -9.44 -2.68 -5.38
C ALA A 21 -9.45 -4.16 -5.81
N ALA A 22 -9.07 -4.45 -7.05
CA ALA A 22 -8.89 -5.82 -7.53
C ALA A 22 -7.77 -6.57 -6.78
N ALA A 23 -6.63 -5.90 -6.54
CA ALA A 23 -5.55 -6.44 -5.72
C ALA A 23 -6.02 -6.73 -4.28
N PHE A 24 -6.75 -5.80 -3.67
CA PHE A 24 -7.30 -5.96 -2.32
C PHE A 24 -8.22 -7.17 -2.23
N ALA A 25 -9.19 -7.30 -3.16
CA ALA A 25 -10.12 -8.42 -3.19
C ALA A 25 -9.41 -9.78 -3.39
N TYR A 26 -8.35 -9.82 -4.20
CA TYR A 26 -7.52 -11.01 -4.35
C TYR A 26 -6.84 -11.38 -3.02
N LEU A 27 -6.19 -10.41 -2.37
CA LEU A 27 -5.50 -10.63 -1.10
C LEU A 27 -6.49 -11.06 0.00
N GLU A 28 -7.64 -10.41 0.12
CA GLU A 28 -8.67 -10.72 1.10
C GLU A 28 -9.21 -12.15 0.94
N ARG A 29 -9.39 -12.60 -0.30
CA ARG A 29 -9.88 -13.95 -0.61
C ARG A 29 -8.87 -15.05 -0.34
N HIS A 30 -7.59 -14.78 -0.60
CA HIS A 30 -6.52 -15.79 -0.56
C HIS A 30 -5.65 -15.73 0.72
N GLN A 31 -5.83 -14.73 1.59
CA GLN A 31 -5.06 -14.62 2.84
C GLN A 31 -5.21 -15.83 3.76
N ALA A 32 -6.41 -16.44 3.82
CA ALA A 32 -6.68 -17.60 4.67
C ALA A 32 -5.96 -18.88 4.18
N GLU A 33 -5.62 -18.95 2.89
CA GLU A 33 -4.91 -20.08 2.27
C GLU A 33 -3.39 -20.00 2.53
N HIS A 34 -2.88 -18.83 2.94
CA HIS A 34 -1.45 -18.51 3.01
C HIS A 34 -1.00 -17.97 4.37
N LEU A 35 -1.60 -18.44 5.46
CA LEU A 35 -1.30 -17.99 6.85
C LEU A 35 0.17 -18.08 7.28
N ALA A 36 1.02 -18.83 6.56
CA ALA A 36 2.44 -18.97 6.85
C ALA A 36 3.39 -18.39 5.78
N ASP A 37 2.89 -17.91 4.63
CA ASP A 37 3.72 -17.44 3.52
C ASP A 37 3.14 -16.18 2.84
N GLU A 38 3.34 -15.06 3.52
CA GLU A 38 2.93 -13.73 3.07
C GLU A 38 3.62 -13.30 1.77
N GLN A 39 4.85 -13.75 1.54
CA GLN A 39 5.60 -13.42 0.34
C GLN A 39 5.00 -14.11 -0.89
N THR A 40 4.59 -15.37 -0.75
CA THR A 40 3.89 -16.08 -1.83
C THR A 40 2.53 -15.45 -2.12
N LEU A 41 1.77 -15.03 -1.10
CA LEU A 41 0.51 -14.31 -1.30
C LEU A 41 0.73 -13.02 -2.10
N PHE A 42 1.74 -12.23 -1.73
CA PHE A 42 2.10 -10.99 -2.43
C PHE A 42 2.47 -11.26 -3.90
N THR A 43 3.38 -12.23 -4.14
CA THR A 43 3.81 -12.58 -5.50
C THR A 43 2.65 -13.06 -6.37
N ARG A 44 1.72 -13.85 -5.82
CA ARG A 44 0.53 -14.33 -6.53
C ARG A 44 -0.43 -13.19 -6.89
N ALA A 45 -0.62 -12.23 -5.99
CA ALA A 45 -1.44 -11.06 -6.26
C ALA A 45 -0.84 -10.19 -7.38
N VAL A 46 0.48 -9.99 -7.38
CA VAL A 46 1.19 -9.27 -8.45
C VAL A 46 1.03 -10.00 -9.78
N GLN A 47 1.21 -11.32 -9.80
CA GLN A 47 1.02 -12.15 -11.00
C GLN A 47 -0.42 -12.10 -11.50
N HIS A 48 -1.42 -12.07 -10.62
CA HIS A 48 -2.81 -11.93 -11.00
C HIS A 48 -3.07 -10.61 -11.75
N LEU A 49 -2.58 -9.50 -11.21
CA LEU A 49 -2.70 -8.19 -11.86
C LEU A 49 -2.00 -8.16 -13.23
N GLN A 50 -0.83 -8.76 -13.35
CA GLN A 50 -0.09 -8.81 -14.62
C GLN A 50 -0.77 -9.72 -15.66
N LEU A 51 -1.09 -10.95 -15.29
CA LEU A 51 -1.51 -11.98 -16.24
C LEU A 51 -3.00 -11.91 -16.58
N VAL A 52 -3.83 -11.48 -15.64
CA VAL A 52 -5.29 -11.47 -15.80
C VAL A 52 -5.82 -10.08 -16.15
N LEU A 53 -5.20 -9.03 -15.61
CA LEU A 53 -5.65 -7.64 -15.76
C LEU A 53 -4.69 -6.79 -16.61
N ASP A 54 -3.63 -7.38 -17.16
CA ASP A 54 -2.64 -6.76 -18.04
C ASP A 54 -2.01 -5.47 -17.45
N VAL A 55 -1.86 -5.45 -16.12
CA VAL A 55 -1.25 -4.31 -15.41
C VAL A 55 0.28 -4.40 -15.55
N PRO A 56 0.98 -3.32 -15.94
CA PRO A 56 2.44 -3.30 -16.00
C PRO A 56 3.07 -3.68 -14.65
N GLN A 57 4.18 -4.43 -14.67
CA GLN A 57 4.82 -4.98 -13.47
C GLN A 57 5.04 -3.95 -12.36
N TYR A 58 5.69 -2.83 -12.68
CA TYR A 58 5.98 -1.78 -11.68
C TYR A 58 4.70 -1.25 -11.03
N LEU A 59 3.60 -1.18 -11.78
CA LEU A 59 2.34 -0.67 -11.29
C LEU A 59 1.63 -1.73 -10.45
N ALA A 60 1.64 -2.98 -10.89
CA ALA A 60 1.08 -4.11 -10.14
C ALA A 60 1.74 -4.27 -8.77
N GLU A 61 3.08 -4.22 -8.70
CA GLU A 61 3.82 -4.30 -7.43
C GLU A 61 3.44 -3.17 -6.47
N ASN A 62 3.34 -1.93 -6.97
CA ASN A 62 2.94 -0.78 -6.15
C ASN A 62 1.49 -0.91 -5.67
N LEU A 63 0.56 -1.31 -6.53
CA LEU A 63 -0.86 -1.45 -6.18
C LEU A 63 -1.07 -2.56 -5.16
N VAL A 64 -0.39 -3.70 -5.31
CA VAL A 64 -0.46 -4.81 -4.35
C VAL A 64 0.17 -4.41 -3.02
N ALA A 65 1.29 -3.66 -3.01
CA ALA A 65 1.88 -3.15 -1.77
C ALA A 65 0.93 -2.23 -1.00
N MET A 66 0.23 -1.32 -1.70
CA MET A 66 -0.78 -0.47 -1.07
C MET A 66 -1.95 -1.29 -0.53
N ALA A 67 -2.55 -2.16 -1.36
CA ALA A 67 -3.67 -3.01 -0.97
C ALA A 67 -3.32 -3.95 0.20
N TYR A 68 -2.10 -4.47 0.24
CA TYR A 68 -1.60 -5.30 1.33
C TYR A 68 -1.44 -4.50 2.63
N GLY A 69 -0.92 -3.28 2.54
CA GLY A 69 -0.85 -2.34 3.66
C GLY A 69 -2.23 -2.02 4.22
N GLU A 70 -3.20 -1.77 3.34
CA GLU A 70 -4.61 -1.54 3.72
C GLU A 70 -5.20 -2.76 4.43
N LEU A 71 -5.06 -3.96 3.86
CA LEU A 71 -5.60 -5.20 4.42
C LEU A 71 -5.05 -5.47 5.83
N ARG A 72 -3.74 -5.31 6.04
CA ARG A 72 -3.12 -5.52 7.37
C ARG A 72 -3.37 -4.41 8.37
N SER A 73 -3.75 -3.24 7.89
CA SER A 73 -4.08 -2.09 8.72
C SER A 73 -5.58 -1.96 8.97
N ALA A 74 -6.42 -2.89 8.47
CA ALA A 74 -7.87 -2.84 8.62
C ALA A 74 -8.32 -2.75 10.10
N ASP A 75 -7.58 -3.39 11.01
CA ASP A 75 -7.82 -3.33 12.46
C ASP A 75 -7.07 -2.18 13.16
N CYS A 76 -6.20 -1.47 12.45
CA CYS A 76 -5.43 -0.37 13.00
C CYS A 76 -6.28 0.90 13.03
N ARG A 77 -6.64 1.33 14.24
CA ARG A 77 -7.39 2.59 14.45
C ARG A 77 -6.55 3.85 14.25
N LEU A 78 -5.24 3.70 14.16
CA LEU A 78 -4.30 4.79 14.08
C LEU A 78 -4.08 5.19 12.62
N TYR A 79 -4.17 6.49 12.34
CA TYR A 79 -4.00 7.04 10.99
C TYR A 79 -2.81 7.99 10.93
N LEU A 80 -2.11 7.99 9.80
CA LEU A 80 -1.07 8.99 9.52
C LEU A 80 -1.75 10.31 9.13
N ASP A 81 -1.52 11.36 9.93
CA ASP A 81 -1.93 12.71 9.59
C ASP A 81 -0.90 13.35 8.66
N ILE A 82 -1.20 13.33 7.36
CA ILE A 82 -0.34 13.88 6.31
C ILE A 82 -0.18 15.40 6.45
N SER A 83 -1.20 16.10 6.96
CA SER A 83 -1.22 17.57 7.01
C SER A 83 -0.26 18.14 8.05
N THR A 84 -0.05 17.43 9.15
CA THR A 84 0.83 17.83 10.25
C THR A 84 2.19 17.11 10.22
N SER A 85 2.27 16.01 9.48
CA SER A 85 3.53 15.28 9.28
C SER A 85 4.56 16.07 8.48
N THR A 86 5.83 15.73 8.71
CA THR A 86 6.96 16.24 7.93
C THR A 86 7.75 15.06 7.36
N GLY A 87 8.65 15.31 6.41
CA GLY A 87 9.52 14.27 5.86
C GLY A 87 10.42 13.56 6.89
N ARG A 88 10.53 14.06 8.12
CA ARG A 88 11.36 13.46 9.19
C ARG A 88 10.54 12.93 10.37
N THR A 89 9.29 13.34 10.49
CA THR A 89 8.41 13.00 11.62
C THR A 89 7.02 12.69 11.10
N ALA A 90 6.61 11.44 11.30
CA ALA A 90 5.24 10.98 11.05
C ALA A 90 4.38 11.32 12.28
N ILE A 91 3.26 12.00 12.05
CA ILE A 91 2.26 12.29 13.07
C ILE A 91 1.14 11.26 12.91
N ILE A 92 0.95 10.44 13.94
CA ILE A 92 -0.04 9.37 13.95
C ILE A 92 -1.14 9.74 14.93
N THR A 93 -2.40 9.75 14.49
CA THR A 93 -3.54 10.17 15.30
C THR A 93 -4.52 9.02 15.48
N ASP A 94 -5.01 8.86 16.71
CA ASP A 94 -6.19 8.05 17.03
C ASP A 94 -7.44 8.95 16.99
N PRO A 95 -8.32 8.83 16.00
CA PRO A 95 -9.52 9.65 15.90
C PRO A 95 -10.56 9.32 16.98
N ALA A 96 -10.52 8.13 17.58
CA ALA A 96 -11.47 7.74 18.62
C ALA A 96 -11.11 8.35 19.98
N SER A 97 -9.82 8.48 20.28
CA SER A 97 -9.35 9.06 21.55
C SER A 97 -8.88 10.52 21.43
N GLY A 98 -8.66 11.02 20.20
CA GLY A 98 -8.09 12.34 19.93
C GLY A 98 -6.60 12.45 20.29
N LEU A 99 -5.90 11.33 20.52
CA LEU A 99 -4.48 11.33 20.85
C LEU A 99 -3.63 11.37 19.58
N THR A 100 -2.52 12.09 19.66
CA THR A 100 -1.57 12.23 18.55
C THR A 100 -0.17 11.89 19.02
N PHE A 101 0.51 11.06 18.24
CA PHE A 101 1.85 10.54 18.49
C PHE A 101 2.81 11.09 17.44
N ALA A 102 3.90 11.72 17.88
CA ALA A 102 4.99 12.10 17.00
C ALA A 102 6.00 10.96 16.91
N VAL A 103 6.13 10.36 15.73
CA VAL A 103 7.03 9.24 15.46
C VAL A 103 8.13 9.67 14.48
N PRO A 104 9.39 9.82 14.92
CA PRO A 104 10.51 10.06 14.02
C PRO A 104 10.67 8.93 12.99
N VAL A 105 10.84 9.29 11.71
CA VAL A 105 11.02 8.32 10.62
C VAL A 105 12.22 7.40 10.85
N ALA A 106 13.28 7.90 11.49
CA ALA A 106 14.45 7.10 11.85
C ALA A 106 14.09 5.90 12.76
N LEU A 107 13.08 6.03 13.63
CA LEU A 107 12.63 4.92 14.47
C LEU A 107 11.88 3.86 13.66
N ILE A 108 11.10 4.27 12.65
CA ILE A 108 10.43 3.36 11.71
C ILE A 108 11.48 2.55 10.95
N VAL A 109 12.49 3.21 10.39
CA VAL A 109 13.59 2.55 9.67
C VAL A 109 14.29 1.54 10.57
N LYS A 110 14.72 1.95 11.76
CA LYS A 110 15.43 1.10 12.71
C LYS A 110 14.63 -0.15 13.11
N HIS A 111 13.34 0.00 13.43
CA HIS A 111 12.55 -1.08 14.01
C HIS A 111 11.80 -1.95 12.99
N LEU A 112 11.52 -1.45 11.80
CA LEU A 112 10.74 -2.17 10.78
C LEU A 112 11.57 -2.53 9.55
N ILE A 113 12.45 -1.62 9.09
CA ILE A 113 13.25 -1.85 7.88
C ILE A 113 14.57 -2.53 8.22
N GLU A 114 15.29 -2.11 9.26
CA GLU A 114 16.58 -2.71 9.62
C GLU A 114 16.42 -4.02 10.40
N THR A 115 15.23 -4.29 10.97
CA THR A 115 14.94 -5.51 11.73
C THR A 115 14.40 -6.61 10.79
N PRO A 116 15.18 -7.66 10.46
CA PRO A 116 14.80 -8.62 9.42
C PRO A 116 13.54 -9.41 9.74
N ALA A 117 13.27 -9.70 11.01
CA ALA A 117 12.08 -10.43 11.46
C ALA A 117 10.77 -9.64 11.31
N ARG A 118 10.83 -8.33 11.04
CA ARG A 118 9.67 -7.45 10.90
C ARG A 118 9.53 -6.84 9.51
N ARG A 119 10.37 -7.26 8.56
CA ARG A 119 10.24 -6.89 7.15
C ARG A 119 9.05 -7.64 6.56
N THR A 120 7.91 -6.97 6.47
CA THR A 120 6.71 -7.53 5.82
C THR A 120 6.82 -7.56 4.29
N LEU A 121 7.73 -6.80 3.68
CA LEU A 121 7.96 -6.82 2.23
C LEU A 121 9.45 -6.66 1.91
N ARG A 122 9.99 -7.55 1.08
CA ARG A 122 11.31 -7.39 0.45
C ARG A 122 11.15 -6.77 -0.92
N GLN A 123 12.09 -5.92 -1.30
CA GLN A 123 12.22 -5.37 -2.65
C GLN A 123 12.28 -6.54 -3.65
N VAL A 124 11.27 -6.65 -4.51
CA VAL A 124 11.32 -7.54 -5.69
C VAL A 124 12.11 -6.78 -6.74
N SER A 125 13.10 -7.47 -7.32
CA SER A 125 14.03 -6.93 -8.33
C SER A 125 13.44 -7.03 -9.72
#